data_AF-A0A1H3JSV9-F1
#
_entry.id   AF-A0A1H3JSV9-F1
#
_cell.length_a   1.000
_cell.length_b   1.000
_cell.length_c   1.000
_cell.angle_alpha   90.00
_cell.angle_beta   90.00
_cell.angle_gamma   90.00
#
_symmetry.space_group_name_H-M   'P 1'
#
loop_
_entity.id
_entity.type
_entity.pdbx_description
1 polymer ?
#
loop_
_entity_poly.entity_id
_entity_poly.type
_entity_poly.pdbx_seq_one_letter_code
_entity_poly.pdbx_strand_id
1 'polypeptide(L)'
;MLAQAWDFGPFGNPTWRHFPEAREAVKDLICDELQRAIDAHREPEPVDDFEYVVHAVGPLFFDQLGKVNVDLDLVRRFCLFCRDVMSDSGPAAGSVSYTFNMYVLDGTDHPAAVRVLRQVDPELVEMVHTRYPGRWAERP
;
A
#
# COMPACT_ATOMS: atom_id res chain seq x y z
N MET A 1 -24.13 21.97 -2.41
CA MET A 1 -23.60 20.60 -2.23
C MET A 1 -22.11 20.72 -2.04
N LEU A 2 -21.59 20.37 -0.87
CA LEU A 2 -20.15 20.13 -0.73
C LEU A 2 -19.84 18.89 -1.57
N ALA A 3 -18.93 19.01 -2.54
CA ALA A 3 -18.46 17.85 -3.28
C ALA A 3 -17.93 16.85 -2.25
N GLN A 4 -18.55 15.67 -2.16
CA GLN A 4 -18.00 14.58 -1.37
C GLN A 4 -16.63 14.29 -1.95
N ALA A 5 -15.58 14.46 -1.13
CA ALA A 5 -14.25 14.07 -1.54
C ALA A 5 -14.32 12.58 -1.88
N TRP A 6 -13.85 12.22 -3.07
CA TRP A 6 -13.76 10.83 -3.47
C TRP A 6 -12.89 10.09 -2.48
N ASP A 7 -13.41 8.99 -1.96
CA ASP A 7 -12.75 8.12 -1.00
C ASP A 7 -12.36 6.83 -1.73
N PHE A 8 -11.06 6.61 -1.89
CA PHE A 8 -10.51 5.41 -2.52
C PHE A 8 -10.24 4.28 -1.50
N GLY A 9 -10.66 4.47 -0.25
CA GLY A 9 -10.49 3.51 0.82
C GLY A 9 -9.11 3.56 1.49
N PRO A 10 -8.86 2.65 2.45
CA PRO A 10 -7.68 2.64 3.29
C PRO A 10 -6.36 2.44 2.53
N PHE A 11 -6.38 1.75 1.39
CA PHE A 11 -5.20 1.58 0.54
C PHE A 11 -5.18 2.54 -0.64
N GLY A 12 -6.33 2.84 -1.25
CA GLY A 12 -6.39 3.74 -2.39
C GLY A 12 -6.04 5.19 -2.02
N ASN A 13 -6.48 5.69 -0.86
CA ASN A 13 -6.21 7.07 -0.45
C ASN A 13 -4.70 7.32 -0.19
N PRO A 14 -4.00 6.49 0.61
CA PRO A 14 -2.56 6.64 0.78
C PRO A 14 -1.81 6.44 -0.55
N THR A 15 -2.25 5.51 -1.40
CA THR A 15 -1.64 5.29 -2.72
C THR A 15 -1.71 6.57 -3.57
N TRP A 16 -2.89 7.16 -3.69
CA TRP A 16 -3.11 8.40 -4.44
C TRP A 16 -2.29 9.58 -3.91
N ARG A 17 -2.14 9.66 -2.59
CA ARG A 17 -1.42 10.73 -1.89
C ARG A 17 0.08 10.63 -2.07
N HIS A 18 0.66 9.44 -1.86
CA HIS A 18 2.10 9.25 -1.74
C HIS A 18 2.77 8.83 -3.06
N PHE A 19 2.00 8.30 -4.02
CA PHE A 19 2.53 7.84 -5.30
C PHE A 19 1.82 8.52 -6.48
N PRO A 20 2.24 9.74 -6.87
CA PRO A 20 1.75 10.39 -8.08
C PRO A 20 1.86 9.49 -9.33
N GLU A 21 2.90 8.67 -9.40
CA GLU A 21 3.18 7.72 -10.48
C GLU A 21 2.14 6.59 -10.55
N ALA A 22 1.48 6.27 -9.43
CA ALA A 22 0.48 5.21 -9.36
C ALA A 22 -0.94 5.69 -9.72
N ARG A 23 -1.15 7.00 -9.89
CA ARG A 23 -2.50 7.58 -10.07
C ARG A 23 -3.18 7.09 -11.34
N GLU A 24 -2.42 6.86 -12.41
CA GLU A 24 -2.97 6.28 -13.64
C GLU A 24 -3.45 4.84 -13.40
N ALA A 25 -2.66 4.02 -12.71
CA ALA A 25 -3.08 2.66 -12.33
C ALA A 25 -4.31 2.67 -11.40
N VAL A 26 -4.36 3.58 -10.42
CA VAL A 26 -5.53 3.77 -9.54
C VAL A 26 -6.76 4.15 -10.35
N LYS A 27 -6.63 5.08 -11.30
CA LYS A 27 -7.71 5.48 -12.19
C LYS A 27 -8.20 4.29 -13.03
N ASP A 28 -7.29 3.51 -13.59
CA ASP A 28 -7.65 2.36 -14.42
C ASP A 28 -8.41 1.30 -13.60
N LEU A 29 -7.98 1.00 -12.37
CA LEU A 29 -8.70 0.10 -11.46
C LEU A 29 -10.15 0.58 -11.18
N ILE A 30 -10.32 1.88 -10.95
CA ILE A 30 -11.64 2.48 -10.70
C ILE A 30 -12.50 2.40 -11.97
N CYS A 31 -11.93 2.73 -13.13
CA CYS A 31 -12.64 2.65 -14.40
C CYS A 31 -13.07 1.21 -14.72
N ASP A 32 -12.21 0.23 -14.46
CA ASP A 32 -12.53 -1.19 -14.65
C ASP A 32 -13.66 -1.64 -13.74
N GLU A 33 -13.67 -1.25 -12.47
CA GLU A 33 -14.75 -1.58 -11.54
C GLU A 33 -16.07 -0.91 -11.94
N LEU A 34 -16.03 0.36 -12.36
CA LEU A 34 -17.21 1.05 -12.90
C LEU A 34 -17.76 0.32 -14.14
N GLN A 35 -16.89 -0.11 -15.06
CA GLN A 35 -17.31 -0.83 -16.25
C GLN A 35 -17.92 -2.19 -15.90
N ARG A 36 -17.30 -2.95 -14.98
CA ARG A 36 -17.84 -4.24 -14.49
C ARG A 36 -19.22 -4.06 -13.85
N ALA A 37 -19.41 -3.00 -13.07
CA ALA A 37 -20.69 -2.69 -12.46
C ALA A 37 -21.78 -2.38 -13.50
N ILE A 38 -21.45 -1.61 -14.53
CA ILE A 38 -22.34 -1.32 -15.67
C ILE A 38 -22.72 -2.61 -16.40
N ASP A 39 -21.74 -3.43 -16.74
CA ASP A 39 -21.94 -4.68 -17.49
C ASP A 39 -22.78 -5.69 -16.70
N ALA A 40 -22.63 -5.71 -15.37
CA ALA A 40 -23.39 -6.56 -14.47
C ALA A 40 -24.71 -5.94 -13.98
N HIS A 41 -25.06 -4.73 -14.43
CA HIS A 41 -26.23 -3.98 -13.97
C HIS A 41 -26.34 -3.86 -12.44
N ARG A 42 -25.21 -3.63 -11.76
CA ARG A 42 -25.14 -3.42 -10.31
C ARG A 42 -24.57 -2.03 -9.98
N GLU A 43 -24.69 -1.64 -8.71
CA GLU A 43 -23.94 -0.49 -8.21
C GLU A 43 -22.44 -0.82 -8.14
N PRO A 44 -21.56 0.15 -8.39
CA PRO A 44 -20.12 -0.06 -8.26
C PRO A 44 -19.72 -0.30 -6.81
N GLU A 45 -18.82 -1.25 -6.61
CA GLU A 45 -18.26 -1.55 -5.30
C GLU A 45 -16.92 -0.82 -5.13
N PRO A 46 -16.44 -0.61 -3.89
CA PRO A 46 -15.07 -0.15 -3.68
C PRO A 46 -14.07 -1.14 -4.29
N VAL A 47 -13.04 -0.60 -4.96
CA VAL A 47 -11.91 -1.42 -5.43
C VAL A 47 -11.25 -2.10 -4.23
N ASP A 48 -10.98 -3.40 -4.35
CA ASP A 48 -10.35 -4.21 -3.31
C ASP A 48 -8.95 -3.65 -2.93
N ASP A 49 -8.64 -3.61 -1.64
CA ASP A 49 -7.35 -3.17 -1.14
C ASP A 49 -6.18 -3.96 -1.75
N PHE A 50 -6.38 -5.25 -2.05
CA PHE A 50 -5.41 -6.09 -2.75
C PHE A 50 -5.04 -5.53 -4.13
N GLU A 51 -6.03 -5.04 -4.89
CA GLU A 51 -5.83 -4.54 -6.25
C GLU A 51 -4.93 -3.30 -6.24
N TYR A 52 -5.11 -2.41 -5.26
CA TYR A 52 -4.20 -1.27 -5.08
C TYR A 52 -2.77 -1.72 -4.77
N VAL A 53 -2.60 -2.71 -3.89
CA VAL A 53 -1.25 -3.19 -3.54
C VAL A 53 -0.57 -3.84 -4.74
N VAL A 54 -1.26 -4.70 -5.48
CA VAL A 54 -0.65 -5.46 -6.57
C VAL A 54 -0.46 -4.64 -7.83
N HIS A 55 -1.40 -3.78 -8.20
CA HIS A 55 -1.38 -3.11 -9.49
C HIS A 55 -0.87 -1.66 -9.41
N ALA A 56 -0.89 -1.02 -8.24
CA ALA A 56 -0.42 0.35 -8.09
C ALA A 56 0.87 0.44 -7.25
N VAL A 57 0.90 -0.15 -6.05
CA VAL A 57 2.07 -0.03 -5.14
C VAL A 57 3.20 -0.98 -5.52
N GLY A 58 2.88 -2.23 -5.83
CA GLY A 58 3.84 -3.30 -6.09
C GLY A 58 4.82 -3.00 -7.23
N PRO A 59 4.35 -2.54 -8.42
CA PRO A 59 5.23 -2.22 -9.54
C PRO A 59 6.18 -1.06 -9.26
N LEU A 60 5.78 -0.16 -8.35
CA LEU A 60 6.62 0.96 -7.94
C LEU A 60 7.68 0.54 -6.94
N PHE A 61 7.28 -0.24 -5.92
CA PHE A 61 8.17 -0.53 -4.81
C PHE A 61 8.81 -1.92 -4.92
N PHE A 62 8.00 -2.98 -5.00
CA PHE A 62 8.49 -4.37 -4.94
C PHE A 62 9.43 -4.70 -6.09
N ASP A 63 9.12 -4.25 -7.30
CA ASP A 63 9.95 -4.47 -8.48
C ASP A 63 11.29 -3.70 -8.43
N GLN A 64 11.42 -2.72 -7.51
CA GLN A 64 12.66 -1.98 -7.30
C GLN A 64 13.51 -2.58 -6.18
N LEU A 65 12.94 -3.41 -5.31
CA LEU A 65 13.66 -4.01 -4.19
C LEU A 65 14.75 -4.97 -4.69
N GLY A 66 15.96 -4.79 -4.17
CA GLY A 66 17.12 -5.59 -4.57
C GLY A 66 17.92 -5.02 -5.76
N LYS A 67 17.47 -3.91 -6.36
CA LYS A 67 18.30 -3.15 -7.31
C LYS A 67 19.40 -2.38 -6.58
N VAL A 68 20.54 -2.20 -7.24
CA VAL A 68 21.74 -1.57 -6.67
C VAL A 68 21.49 -0.12 -6.24
N ASN A 69 20.61 0.61 -6.93
CA ASN A 69 20.25 1.99 -6.64
C ASN A 69 18.73 2.12 -6.45
N VAL A 70 18.25 1.83 -5.24
CA VAL A 70 16.85 2.10 -4.86
C VAL A 70 16.69 3.61 -4.67
N ASP A 71 15.63 4.18 -5.23
CA ASP A 71 15.26 5.58 -5.00
C ASP A 71 14.79 5.78 -3.54
N LEU A 72 15.57 6.52 -2.75
CA LEU A 72 15.28 6.75 -1.34
C LEU A 72 14.06 7.66 -1.13
N ASP A 73 13.72 8.53 -2.09
CA ASP A 73 12.50 9.34 -2.00
C ASP A 73 11.26 8.44 -2.13
N LEU A 74 11.29 7.51 -3.08
CA LEU A 74 10.24 6.51 -3.23
C LEU A 74 10.10 5.64 -1.98
N VAL A 75 11.21 5.22 -1.36
CA VAL A 75 11.20 4.49 -0.08
C VAL A 75 10.57 5.33 1.02
N ARG A 76 10.90 6.62 1.09
CA ARG A 76 10.33 7.52 2.10
C ARG A 76 8.81 7.65 1.94
N ARG A 77 8.34 7.81 0.71
CA ARG A 77 6.91 7.84 0.37
C ARG A 77 6.22 6.52 0.69
N PHE A 78 6.91 5.39 0.47
CA PHE A 78 6.43 4.07 0.90
C PHE A 78 6.34 3.93 2.43
N CYS A 79 7.31 4.43 3.20
CA CYS A 79 7.20 4.44 4.66
C CYS A 79 5.99 5.27 5.14
N LEU A 80 5.73 6.43 4.52
CA LEU A 80 4.55 7.24 4.82
C LEU A 80 3.24 6.52 4.47
N PHE A 81 3.21 5.83 3.32
CA PHE A 81 2.09 4.96 2.95
C PHE A 81 1.82 3.90 4.01
N CYS A 82 2.86 3.17 4.46
CA CYS A 82 2.71 2.16 5.50
C CYS A 82 2.17 2.73 6.81
N ARG A 83 2.64 3.91 7.22
CA ARG A 83 2.16 4.58 8.43
C ARG A 83 0.68 4.95 8.31
N ASP A 84 0.26 5.52 7.18
CA ASP A 84 -1.14 5.87 6.94
C ASP A 84 -2.03 4.63 7.00
N VAL A 85 -1.66 3.54 6.32
CA VAL A 85 -2.41 2.27 6.32
C VAL A 85 -2.47 1.66 7.73
N MET A 86 -1.36 1.65 8.46
CA MET A 86 -1.33 1.14 9.85
C MET A 86 -2.14 2.01 10.83
N SER A 87 -2.32 3.29 10.52
CA SER A 87 -3.12 4.20 11.34
C SER A 87 -4.63 4.06 11.13
N ASP A 88 -5.05 3.28 10.14
CA ASP A 88 -6.47 3.02 9.93
C ASP A 88 -7.09 2.37 11.17
N SER A 89 -8.16 3.00 11.62
CA SER A 89 -8.95 2.63 12.80
C SER A 89 -10.43 2.56 12.44
N GLY A 90 -10.74 2.48 11.14
CA GLY A 90 -12.09 2.39 10.64
C GLY A 90 -12.74 1.04 10.94
N PRO A 91 -14.02 0.87 10.57
CA PRO A 91 -14.76 -0.38 10.77
C PRO A 91 -14.09 -1.60 10.10
N ALA A 92 -13.28 -1.38 9.07
CA ALA A 92 -12.56 -2.40 8.32
C ALA A 92 -11.11 -2.63 8.79
N ALA A 93 -10.66 -2.03 9.90
CA ALA A 93 -9.27 -2.05 10.34
C ALA A 93 -8.65 -3.46 10.45
N GLY A 94 -9.46 -4.47 10.81
CA GLY A 94 -9.02 -5.87 10.84
C GLY A 94 -8.67 -6.40 9.44
N SER A 95 -9.52 -6.12 8.44
CA SER A 95 -9.27 -6.48 7.04
C SER A 95 -8.07 -5.73 6.49
N VAL A 96 -7.99 -4.42 6.74
CA VAL A 96 -6.86 -3.58 6.33
C VAL A 96 -5.54 -4.11 6.90
N SER A 97 -5.53 -4.45 8.19
CA SER A 97 -4.36 -5.03 8.86
C SER A 97 -3.97 -6.39 8.27
N TYR A 98 -4.94 -7.21 7.87
CA TYR A 98 -4.70 -8.50 7.22
C TYR A 98 -4.08 -8.32 5.82
N THR A 99 -4.69 -7.48 4.97
CA THR A 99 -4.18 -7.14 3.64
C THR A 99 -2.78 -6.54 3.71
N PHE A 100 -2.54 -5.64 4.67
CA PHE A 100 -1.23 -5.03 4.88
C PHE A 100 -0.18 -6.08 5.19
N ASN A 101 -0.46 -7.01 6.11
CA ASN A 101 0.47 -8.08 6.46
C ASN A 101 0.72 -9.06 5.30
N MET A 102 -0.32 -9.41 4.55
CA MET A 102 -0.20 -10.41 3.49
C MET A 102 0.44 -9.89 2.21
N TYR A 103 0.19 -8.64 1.82
CA TYR A 103 0.57 -8.18 0.49
C TYR A 103 1.62 -7.06 0.54
N VAL A 104 1.65 -6.25 1.59
CA VAL A 104 2.65 -5.18 1.74
C VAL A 104 3.87 -5.69 2.48
N LEU A 105 3.68 -6.25 3.68
CA LEU A 105 4.80 -6.73 4.49
C LEU A 105 5.48 -7.95 3.87
N ASP A 106 4.71 -8.87 3.28
CA ASP A 106 5.27 -10.06 2.62
C ASP A 106 6.17 -9.70 1.44
N GLY A 107 5.73 -8.75 0.59
CA GLY A 107 6.52 -8.24 -0.54
C GLY A 107 7.77 -7.47 -0.14
N THR A 108 7.92 -7.11 1.14
CA THR A 108 9.03 -6.29 1.66
C THR A 108 9.87 -6.98 2.74
N ASP A 109 9.59 -8.25 3.04
CA ASP A 109 10.25 -9.00 4.12
C ASP A 109 11.68 -9.48 3.77
N HIS A 110 12.13 -9.23 2.54
CA HIS A 110 13.47 -9.61 2.10
C HIS A 110 14.56 -8.73 2.76
N PRO A 111 15.71 -9.29 3.21
CA PRO A 111 16.73 -8.53 3.94
C PRO A 111 17.24 -7.26 3.24
N ALA A 112 17.33 -7.25 1.91
CA ALA A 112 17.73 -6.06 1.16
C ALA A 112 16.72 -4.91 1.30
N ALA A 113 15.43 -5.21 1.29
CA ALA A 113 14.36 -4.23 1.46
C ALA A 113 14.36 -3.70 2.89
N VAL A 114 14.41 -4.60 3.88
CA VAL A 114 14.44 -4.25 5.31
C VAL A 114 15.61 -3.33 5.64
N ARG A 115 16.81 -3.57 5.06
CA ARG A 115 17.97 -2.68 5.26
C ARG A 115 17.70 -1.25 4.77
N VAL A 116 17.11 -1.09 3.59
CA VAL A 116 16.81 0.23 3.03
C VAL A 116 15.67 0.90 3.80
N LEU A 117 14.63 0.16 4.17
CA LEU A 117 13.54 0.66 5.01
C LEU A 117 14.05 1.14 6.38
N ARG A 118 14.94 0.37 7.03
CA ARG A 118 15.54 0.75 8.32
C ARG A 118 16.44 1.99 8.20
N GLN A 119 17.12 2.18 7.08
CA GLN A 119 17.91 3.40 6.84
C GLN A 119 17.02 4.65 6.70
N VAL A 120 15.84 4.51 6.11
CA VAL A 120 14.93 5.63 5.84
C VAL A 120 14.00 5.93 7.01
N ASP A 121 13.43 4.90 7.65
CA ASP A 121 12.48 5.02 8.76
C ASP A 121 12.64 3.85 9.75
N PRO A 122 13.64 3.91 10.65
CA PRO A 122 13.88 2.84 11.62
C PRO A 122 12.72 2.68 12.61
N GLU A 123 12.02 3.76 12.96
CA GLU A 123 10.88 3.72 13.88
C GLU A 123 9.71 2.93 13.29
N LEU A 124 9.44 3.10 11.99
CA LEU A 124 8.43 2.31 11.31
C LEU A 124 8.77 0.81 11.34
N VAL A 125 10.05 0.47 11.19
CA VAL A 125 10.50 -0.93 11.27
C VAL A 125 10.21 -1.52 12.65
N GLU A 126 10.51 -0.79 13.73
CA GLU A 126 10.18 -1.23 15.10
C GLU A 126 8.67 -1.35 15.34
N MET A 127 7.89 -0.41 14.82
CA MET A 127 6.42 -0.47 14.88
C MET A 127 5.86 -1.70 14.18
N VAL A 128 6.36 -2.00 12.98
CA VAL A 128 5.95 -3.19 12.22
C VAL A 128 6.35 -4.46 12.95
N HIS A 129 7.57 -4.54 13.46
CA HIS A 129 8.03 -5.70 14.22
C HIS A 129 7.17 -5.95 15.47
N THR A 130 6.81 -4.88 16.18
CA THR A 130 5.97 -4.96 17.38
C THR A 130 4.55 -5.41 17.06
N ARG A 131 3.96 -4.89 15.97
CA ARG A 131 2.57 -5.19 15.58
C ARG A 131 2.44 -6.53 14.84
N TYR A 132 3.48 -6.93 14.11
CA TYR A 132 3.54 -8.14 13.30
C TYR A 132 4.83 -8.92 13.63
N PRO A 133 4.85 -9.67 14.74
CA PRO A 133 6.05 -10.39 15.18
C PRO A 133 6.64 -11.27 14.08
N GLY A 134 7.93 -11.07 13.79
CA GLY A 134 8.67 -11.81 12.77
C GLY A 134 8.71 -11.18 11.38
N ARG A 135 7.93 -10.12 11.12
CA ARG A 135 8.08 -9.26 9.93
C ARG A 135 9.21 -8.25 10.14
N TRP A 136 9.94 -7.97 9.06
CA TRP A 136 11.07 -7.03 8.98
C TRP A 136 12.14 -7.22 10.07
N ALA A 137 12.21 -8.42 10.64
CA ALA A 137 13.29 -8.80 11.54
C ALA A 137 14.57 -8.99 10.71
N GLU A 138 15.72 -8.55 11.24
CA GLU A 138 16.99 -9.04 10.71
C GLU A 138 17.07 -10.53 11.03
N ARG A 139 16.82 -11.37 10.01
CA ARG A 139 17.22 -12.77 10.11
C ARG A 139 18.72 -12.84 9.78
N PRO A 140 19.52 -13.52 10.62
CA PRO A 140 20.96 -13.67 10.42
C PRO A 140 21.29 -14.38 9.11
#